data_AF-A0A7K9SFJ7-F1
#
_entry.id   AF-A0A7K9SFJ7-F1
#
_cell.length_a   1.000
_cell.length_b   1.000
_cell.length_c   1.000
_cell.angle_alpha   90.00
_cell.angle_beta   90.00
_cell.angle_gamma   90.00
#
_symmetry.space_group_name_H-M   'P 1'
#
loop_
_entity.id
_entity.type
_entity.pdbx_description
1 polymer ?
#
loop_
_entity_poly.entity_id
_entity_poly.type
_entity_poly.pdbx_seq_one_letter_code
_entity_poly.pdbx_strand_id
1 'polypeptide(L)'
;LKNGEIRDQETEWGSIVPNSDGTYSTWAFITALPEEKDKYRCRVEHASLAEPGLYQWEPESNLLTIVLGVVAAVLVIIAIGTGLAFFWKQKSGK
;
A
#
# COMPACT_ATOMS: atom_id res chain seq x y z
N LEU A 1 10.47 -14.04 -8.27
CA LEU A 1 10.05 -15.36 -7.74
C LEU A 1 8.53 -15.44 -7.78
N LYS A 2 7.96 -16.60 -8.11
CA LYS A 2 6.55 -16.94 -7.93
C LYS A 2 6.47 -18.20 -7.07
N ASN A 3 5.83 -18.15 -5.91
CA ASN A 3 5.77 -19.29 -4.97
C ASN A 3 7.15 -19.90 -4.62
N GLY A 4 8.21 -19.08 -4.61
CA GLY A 4 9.59 -19.53 -4.37
C GLY A 4 10.38 -19.98 -5.61
N GLU A 5 9.73 -20.13 -6.77
CA GLU A 5 10.40 -20.49 -8.02
C GLU A 5 10.88 -19.26 -8.80
N ILE A 6 12.03 -19.37 -9.46
CA ILE A 6 12.59 -18.33 -10.33
C ILE A 6 11.81 -18.32 -11.66
N ARG A 7 11.49 -17.11 -12.15
CA ARG A 7 10.68 -16.88 -13.37
C ARG A 7 11.44 -16.04 -14.39
N ASP A 8 12.68 -16.43 -14.67
CA ASP A 8 13.62 -15.61 -15.45
C ASP A 8 13.17 -15.42 -16.90
N GLN A 9 12.62 -16.46 -17.54
CA GLN A 9 12.11 -16.41 -18.92
C GLN A 9 10.93 -15.45 -19.11
N GLU A 10 10.14 -15.23 -18.06
CA GLU A 10 8.96 -14.34 -18.07
C GLU A 10 9.32 -12.94 -17.57
N THR A 11 10.56 -12.74 -17.10
CA THR A 11 11.02 -11.47 -16.52
C THR A 11 11.80 -10.70 -17.56
N GLU A 12 11.38 -9.47 -17.81
CA GLU A 12 12.14 -8.51 -18.60
C GLU A 12 13.15 -7.79 -17.69
N TRP A 13 14.39 -7.69 -18.15
CA TRP A 13 15.49 -7.11 -17.40
C TRP A 13 16.01 -5.83 -18.02
N GLY A 14 16.10 -4.79 -17.21
CA GLY A 14 16.73 -3.53 -17.56
C GLY A 14 18.26 -3.64 -17.54
N SER A 15 18.92 -2.94 -18.46
CA SER A 15 20.37 -2.74 -18.36
C SER A 15 20.73 -2.00 -17.08
N ILE A 16 21.98 -2.17 -16.63
CA ILE A 16 22.53 -1.43 -15.49
C ILE A 16 22.92 -0.03 -15.96
N VAL A 17 22.35 0.99 -15.33
CA VAL A 17 22.54 2.41 -15.67
C VAL A 17 23.21 3.14 -14.49
N PRO A 18 24.27 3.94 -14.71
CA PRO A 18 24.89 4.73 -13.66
C PRO A 18 24.03 5.93 -13.27
N ASN A 19 24.01 6.25 -11.97
CA ASN A 19 23.36 7.42 -11.41
C ASN A 19 24.39 8.55 -11.17
N SER A 20 23.92 9.79 -11.00
CA SER A 20 24.79 10.96 -10.78
C SER A 20 25.48 10.98 -9.41
N ASP A 21 24.97 10.22 -8.45
CA ASP A 21 25.50 10.08 -7.09
C ASP A 21 26.57 8.98 -6.98
N GLY A 22 26.94 8.33 -8.09
CA GLY A 22 27.91 7.25 -8.14
C GLY A 22 27.33 5.86 -7.84
N THR A 23 26.00 5.74 -7.68
CA THR A 23 25.32 4.44 -7.59
C THR A 23 24.89 3.92 -8.95
N TYR A 24 24.33 2.70 -9.00
CA TYR A 24 23.81 2.09 -10.22
C TYR A 24 22.37 1.65 -10.03
N SER A 25 21.59 1.71 -11.10
CA SER A 25 20.19 1.28 -11.16
C SER A 25 20.01 0.19 -12.20
N THR A 26 19.15 -0.78 -11.91
CA THR A 26 18.61 -1.77 -12.85
C THR A 26 17.18 -2.09 -12.43
N TRP A 27 16.43 -2.80 -13.27
CA TRP A 27 15.05 -3.16 -12.98
C TRP A 27 14.70 -4.52 -13.55
N ALA A 28 13.67 -5.12 -12.97
CA ALA A 28 13.04 -6.35 -13.42
C ALA A 28 11.53 -6.13 -13.52
N PHE A 29 10.93 -6.52 -14.64
CA PHE A 29 9.49 -6.39 -14.87
C PHE A 29 8.90 -7.75 -15.20
N ILE A 30 7.73 -8.06 -14.63
CA ILE A 30 7.00 -9.29 -14.89
C ILE A 30 5.50 -8.97 -14.91
N THR A 31 4.79 -9.56 -15.86
CA THR A 31 3.33 -9.43 -15.93
C THR A 31 2.69 -10.42 -14.96
N ALA A 32 1.87 -9.92 -14.03
CA ALA A 32 1.17 -10.74 -13.05
C ALA A 32 -0.33 -10.44 -13.08
N LEU A 33 -1.15 -11.48 -12.90
CA LEU A 33 -2.58 -11.33 -12.67
C LEU A 33 -2.79 -10.65 -11.29
N PRO A 34 -3.78 -9.75 -11.14
CA PRO A 34 -4.05 -9.07 -9.88
C PRO A 34 -4.22 -10.03 -8.68
N GLU A 35 -4.87 -11.17 -8.91
CA GLU A 35 -5.14 -12.22 -7.92
C GLU A 35 -3.92 -13.02 -7.48
N GLU A 36 -2.80 -12.88 -8.20
CA GLU A 36 -1.57 -13.60 -7.93
C GLU A 36 -0.45 -12.70 -7.40
N LYS A 37 -0.68 -11.38 -7.28
CA LYS A 37 0.37 -10.41 -6.90
C LYS A 37 1.09 -10.78 -5.60
N ASP A 38 0.36 -11.34 -4.63
CA ASP A 38 0.85 -11.81 -3.33
C ASP A 38 1.78 -13.04 -3.41
N LYS A 39 1.66 -13.84 -4.49
CA LYS A 39 2.51 -14.99 -4.78
C LYS A 39 3.88 -14.60 -5.33
N TYR A 40 4.02 -13.36 -5.81
CA TYR A 40 5.27 -12.86 -6.35
C TYR A 40 6.13 -12.18 -5.30
N ARG A 41 7.43 -12.44 -5.38
CA ARG A 41 8.46 -11.73 -4.61
C ARG A 41 9.61 -11.32 -5.52
N CYS A 42 10.03 -10.07 -5.45
CA CYS A 42 11.27 -9.60 -6.06
C CYS A 42 12.44 -10.00 -5.17
N ARG A 43 13.42 -10.72 -5.73
CA ARG A 43 14.64 -11.13 -5.02
C ARG A 43 15.81 -10.31 -5.53
N VAL A 44 16.47 -9.57 -4.65
CA VAL A 44 17.60 -8.70 -4.96
C VAL A 44 18.84 -9.28 -4.27
N GLU A 45 19.84 -9.61 -5.07
CA GLU A 45 21.14 -10.06 -4.59
C GLU A 45 22.18 -8.97 -4.88
N HIS A 46 22.92 -8.57 -3.85
CA HIS A 46 23.94 -7.54 -3.98
C HIS A 46 25.01 -7.76 -2.92
N ALA A 47 26.28 -7.52 -3.27
CA ALA A 47 27.42 -7.81 -2.39
C ALA A 47 27.40 -7.01 -1.07
N SER A 48 26.67 -5.90 -1.02
CA SER A 48 26.48 -5.11 0.22
C SER A 48 25.48 -5.74 1.19
N LEU A 49 24.72 -6.75 0.78
CA LEU A 49 23.71 -7.42 1.60
C LEU A 49 24.26 -8.78 2.04
N ALA A 50 24.15 -9.06 3.35
CA ALA A 50 24.54 -10.37 3.88
C ALA A 50 23.60 -11.50 3.42
N GLU A 51 22.33 -11.17 3.18
CA GLU A 51 21.30 -12.08 2.67
C GLU A 51 20.53 -11.42 1.52
N PRO A 52 19.91 -12.21 0.61
CA PRO A 52 19.09 -11.66 -0.46
C PRO A 52 17.89 -10.85 0.06
N GLY A 53 17.70 -9.65 -0.47
CA GLY A 53 16.50 -8.85 -0.20
C GLY A 53 15.28 -9.47 -0.88
N LEU A 54 14.19 -9.64 -0.14
CA LEU A 54 12.92 -10.16 -0.67
C LEU A 54 11.82 -9.12 -0.49
N TYR A 55 11.32 -8.59 -1.60
CA TYR A 55 10.29 -7.55 -1.63
C TYR A 55 8.98 -8.10 -2.19
N GLN A 56 7.86 -7.75 -1.55
CA GLN A 56 6.51 -8.09 -1.99
C GLN A 56 5.85 -6.88 -2.65
N TRP A 57 4.77 -7.11 -3.38
CA TRP A 57 3.92 -6.01 -3.84
C TRP A 57 3.32 -5.27 -2.64
N GLU A 58 3.43 -3.95 -2.63
CA GLU A 58 2.76 -3.12 -1.62
C GLU A 58 1.24 -3.22 -1.84
N PRO A 59 0.43 -3.44 -0.78
CA PRO A 59 -1.01 -3.39 -0.89
C PRO A 59 -1.46 -2.02 -1.41
N GLU A 60 -2.43 -2.01 -2.31
CA GLU A 60 -2.99 -0.74 -2.77
C GLU A 60 -3.65 -0.01 -1.59
N SER A 61 -3.25 1.25 -1.39
CA SER A 61 -3.78 2.07 -0.31
C SER A 61 -5.26 2.35 -0.56
N ASN A 62 -6.14 1.85 0.30
CA ASN A 62 -7.59 2.10 0.24
C ASN A 62 -7.96 3.49 0.79
N LEU A 63 -7.26 4.54 0.35
CA LEU A 63 -7.39 5.90 0.88
C LEU A 63 -8.83 6.42 0.77
N LEU A 64 -9.51 6.15 -0.34
CA LEU A 64 -10.92 6.52 -0.54
C LEU A 64 -11.84 5.89 0.51
N THR A 65 -11.65 4.60 0.79
CA THR A 65 -12.43 3.87 1.81
C THR A 65 -12.19 4.46 3.20
N ILE A 66 -10.94 4.80 3.51
CA ILE A 66 -10.57 5.46 4.78
C ILE A 66 -11.25 6.83 4.89
N VAL A 67 -11.18 7.66 3.85
CA VAL A 67 -11.79 9.00 3.83
C VAL A 67 -13.30 8.92 4.02
N LEU A 68 -13.99 8.02 3.31
CA LEU A 68 -15.43 7.82 3.45
C LEU A 68 -15.81 7.40 4.88
N GLY A 69 -15.03 6.49 5.48
CA GLY A 69 -15.22 6.08 6.87
C GLY A 69 -15.11 7.25 7.86
N VAL A 70 -14.10 8.11 7.69
CA VAL A 70 -13.88 9.29 8.54
C VAL A 70 -15.02 10.30 8.39
N VAL A 71 -15.45 10.61 7.16
CA VAL A 71 -16.55 11.55 6.91
C VAL A 71 -17.85 11.06 7.55
N ALA A 72 -18.17 9.77 7.39
CA ALA A 72 -19.36 9.18 8.01
C ALA A 72 -19.32 9.27 9.54
N ALA A 73 -18.17 8.97 10.16
CA ALA A 73 -18.00 9.06 11.61
C ALA A 73 -18.20 10.49 12.14
N VAL A 74 -17.66 11.50 11.44
CA VAL A 74 -17.82 12.92 11.81
C VAL A 74 -19.29 13.33 11.76
N LEU A 75 -20.03 12.94 10.72
CA LEU A 75 -21.45 13.26 10.60
C LEU A 75 -22.29 12.66 11.73
N VAL A 76 -21.99 11.43 12.16
CA VAL A 76 -22.65 10.79 13.30
C VAL A 76 -22.39 11.56 14.60
N ILE A 77 -21.16 12.00 14.83
CA ILE A 77 -20.81 12.80 16.03
C ILE A 77 -21.60 14.11 16.05
N ILE A 78 -21.69 14.80 14.91
CA ILE A 78 -22.46 16.05 14.78
C ILE A 78 -23.96 15.81 15.06
N ALA A 79 -24.53 14.74 14.51
CA ALA A 79 -25.93 14.39 14.73
C ALA A 79 -26.24 14.08 16.21
N ILE A 80 -25.35 13.35 16.89
CA ILE A 80 -25.48 13.07 18.33
C ILE A 80 -25.36 14.37 19.13
N GLY A 81 -24.39 15.22 18.81
CA GLY A 81 -24.18 16.51 19.50
C GLY A 81 -25.39 17.43 19.39
N THR A 82 -25.95 17.58 18.18
CA THR A 82 -27.15 18.39 17.95
C THR A 82 -28.40 17.79 18.62
N GLY A 83 -28.56 16.46 18.58
CA GLY A 83 -29.65 15.76 19.27
C GLY A 83 -29.61 15.95 20.79
N LEU A 84 -28.42 15.81 21.40
CA LEU A 84 -28.23 16.05 22.83
C LEU A 84 -28.50 17.52 23.19
N ALA A 85 -27.96 18.48 22.44
CA ALA A 85 -28.18 19.89 22.69
C ALA A 85 -29.67 20.27 22.63
N PHE A 86 -30.41 19.75 21.65
CA PHE A 86 -31.85 19.98 21.51
C PHE A 86 -32.63 19.40 22.70
N PHE A 87 -32.31 18.18 23.11
CA PHE A 87 -32.94 17.52 24.26
C PHE A 87 -32.73 18.31 25.57
N TRP A 88 -31.52 18.82 25.79
CA TRP A 88 -31.19 19.61 26.98
C TRP A 88 -31.92 20.96 26.98
N LYS A 89 -32.06 21.59 25.80
CA LYS A 89 -32.85 22.82 25.65
C LYS A 89 -34.32 22.62 26.01
N GLN A 90 -34.93 21.50 25.61
CA GLN A 90 -36.31 21.18 26.01
C GLN A 90 -36.44 20.95 27.52
N LYS A 91 -35.46 20.31 28.15
CA LYS A 91 -35.52 20.02 29.58
C LYS A 91 -35.30 21.27 30.46
N SER A 92 -34.52 22.24 29.98
CA SER A 92 -34.21 23.47 30.73
C SER A 92 -35.24 24.60 30.54
N GLY A 93 -36.19 24.45 29.60
CA GLY A 93 -37.25 25.41 29.30
C GLY A 93 -38.57 25.17 30.04
N LYS A 94 -38.58 24.35 31.10
CA LYS A 94 -39.75 24.05 31.93
C LYS A 94 -39.45 24.33 33.39
#